data_AF-A0A954F8V9-F1
#
_entry.id   AF-A0A954F8V9-F1
#
_cell.length_a   1.000
_cell.length_b   1.000
_cell.length_c   1.000
_cell.angle_alpha   90.00
_cell.angle_beta   90.00
_cell.angle_gamma   90.00
#
_symmetry.space_group_name_H-M   'P 1'
#
loop_
_entity.id
_entity.type
_entity.pdbx_description
1 polymer ?
#
loop_
_entity_poly.entity_id
_entity_poly.type
_entity_poly.pdbx_seq_one_letter_code
_entity_poly.pdbx_strand_id
1 'polypeptide(L)'
;MQLRPYQQEALEAVRDAYRKKHRRVLVVMPTGTGKTVLFAEISRLAKGPVLVLAHRQELVQQARDKIAHWCDDVVAVEMADRRELTRPNGQRPKIAVASIQTLGRRLQEIPRDAFRMVIIDEAHHST
;
A
#
# COMPACT_ATOMS: atom_id res chain seq x y z
N MET A 1 -18.21 2.51 -3.72
CA MET A 1 -17.91 1.20 -4.34
C MET A 1 -17.97 0.12 -3.26
N GLN A 2 -18.21 -1.14 -3.64
CA GLN A 2 -18.34 -2.26 -2.69
C GLN A 2 -17.39 -3.41 -3.06
N LEU A 3 -16.84 -4.08 -2.04
CA LEU A 3 -16.04 -5.28 -2.22
C LEU A 3 -16.90 -6.46 -2.70
N ARG A 4 -16.30 -7.33 -3.51
CA ARG A 4 -16.90 -8.64 -3.84
C ARG A 4 -16.83 -9.58 -2.61
N PRO A 5 -17.69 -10.60 -2.50
CA PRO A 5 -17.72 -11.50 -1.35
C PRO A 5 -16.35 -12.07 -0.95
N TYR A 6 -15.59 -12.61 -1.91
CA TYR A 6 -14.24 -13.14 -1.66
C TYR A 6 -13.23 -12.07 -1.22
N GLN A 7 -13.40 -10.81 -1.64
CA GLN A 7 -12.54 -9.71 -1.20
C GLN A 7 -12.89 -9.29 0.23
N GLN A 8 -14.17 -9.34 0.59
CA GLN A 8 -14.63 -9.11 1.95
C GLN A 8 -14.12 -10.21 2.90
N GLU A 9 -14.20 -11.48 2.48
CA GLU A 9 -13.63 -12.60 3.23
C GLU A 9 -12.12 -12.45 3.44
N ALA A 10 -11.38 -12.06 2.39
CA ALA A 10 -9.95 -11.78 2.50
C ALA A 10 -9.66 -10.62 3.46
N LEU A 11 -10.45 -9.54 3.41
CA LEU A 11 -10.32 -8.41 4.33
C LEU A 11 -10.57 -8.83 5.78
N GLU A 12 -11.63 -9.59 6.05
CA GLU A 12 -11.92 -10.06 7.39
C GLU A 12 -10.83 -11.02 7.90
N ALA A 13 -10.31 -11.93 7.07
CA ALA A 13 -9.17 -12.77 7.43
C ALA A 13 -7.92 -11.95 7.82
N VAL A 14 -7.62 -10.88 7.08
CA VAL A 14 -6.54 -9.94 7.43
C VAL A 14 -6.80 -9.26 8.77
N ARG A 15 -8.02 -8.78 9.00
CA ARG A 15 -8.40 -8.13 10.27
C ARG A 15 -8.30 -9.10 11.43
N ASP A 16 -8.75 -10.34 11.27
CA ASP A 16 -8.67 -11.39 12.26
C ASP A 16 -7.23 -11.70 12.64
N ALA A 17 -6.34 -11.79 11.65
CA ALA A 17 -4.93 -12.01 11.89
C ALA A 17 -4.31 -10.89 12.75
N TYR A 18 -4.63 -9.62 12.45
CA TYR A 18 -4.18 -8.49 13.27
C TYR A 18 -4.81 -8.48 14.68
N ARG A 19 -6.07 -8.88 14.84
CA ARG A 19 -6.71 -9.02 16.17
C ARG A 19 -6.01 -10.10 17.00
N LYS A 20 -5.57 -11.18 16.36
CA LYS A 20 -4.73 -12.25 16.93
C LYS A 20 -3.25 -11.85 17.11
N LYS A 21 -2.91 -10.57 16.97
CA LYS A 21 -1.56 -9.99 17.16
C LYS A 21 -0.52 -10.45 16.14
N HIS A 22 -0.90 -11.05 15.02
CA HIS A 22 0.04 -11.28 13.94
C HIS A 22 0.50 -9.94 13.36
N ARG A 23 1.83 -9.78 13.17
CA ARG A 23 2.44 -8.54 12.67
C ARG A 23 2.70 -8.55 11.16
N ARG A 24 2.72 -9.75 10.56
CA ARG A 24 3.00 -9.98 9.14
C ARG A 24 1.94 -10.94 8.63
N VAL A 25 1.22 -10.54 7.57
CA VAL A 25 0.12 -11.30 6.99
C VAL A 25 0.37 -11.40 5.49
N LEU A 26 0.34 -12.62 4.97
CA LEU A 26 0.44 -12.87 3.54
C LEU A 26 -0.95 -13.17 2.98
N VAL A 27 -1.38 -12.40 1.99
CA VAL A 27 -2.62 -12.64 1.27
C VAL A 27 -2.28 -13.15 -0.13
N VAL A 28 -2.76 -14.35 -0.46
CA VAL A 28 -2.58 -14.99 -1.76
C VAL A 28 -3.87 -14.85 -2.54
N MET A 29 -3.81 -14.13 -3.66
CA MET A 29 -4.93 -13.93 -4.58
C MET A 29 -4.44 -14.12 -6.01
N PRO A 30 -5.16 -14.88 -6.87
CA PRO A 30 -4.82 -14.99 -8.29
C PRO A 30 -4.85 -13.62 -9.00
N THR A 31 -4.07 -13.49 -10.07
CA THR A 31 -4.13 -12.31 -10.95
C THR A 31 -5.54 -12.09 -11.48
N GLY A 32 -5.95 -10.83 -11.65
CA GLY A 32 -7.29 -10.48 -12.16
C GLY A 32 -8.42 -10.49 -11.11
N THR A 33 -8.17 -10.93 -9.88
CA THR A 33 -9.17 -10.91 -8.77
C THR A 33 -9.28 -9.56 -8.06
N GLY A 34 -8.56 -8.54 -8.53
CA GLY A 34 -8.65 -7.19 -7.98
C GLY A 34 -7.91 -7.01 -6.66
N LYS A 35 -6.72 -7.62 -6.49
CA LYS A 35 -5.85 -7.46 -5.30
C LYS A 35 -5.60 -5.99 -4.92
N THR A 36 -5.44 -5.10 -5.90
CA THR A 36 -5.29 -3.65 -5.68
C THR A 36 -6.52 -3.00 -5.02
N VAL A 37 -7.73 -3.51 -5.28
CA VAL A 37 -8.96 -3.05 -4.60
C VAL A 37 -8.91 -3.43 -3.12
N LEU A 38 -8.45 -4.64 -2.80
CA LEU A 38 -8.22 -5.04 -1.42
C LEU A 38 -7.17 -4.16 -0.73
N PHE A 39 -6.07 -3.81 -1.41
CA PHE A 39 -5.07 -2.88 -0.88
C PHE A 39 -5.65 -1.50 -0.59
N ALA A 40 -6.48 -0.99 -1.50
CA ALA A 40 -7.16 0.29 -1.32
C ALA A 40 -8.06 0.27 -0.10
N GLU A 41 -8.88 -0.78 0.07
CA GLU A 41 -9.77 -0.91 1.22
C GLU A 41 -9.01 -1.05 2.54
N ILE A 42 -7.94 -1.86 2.57
CA ILE A 42 -7.07 -1.97 3.75
C ILE A 42 -6.43 -0.61 4.07
N SER A 43 -5.95 0.12 3.05
CA SER A 43 -5.35 1.45 3.22
C SER A 43 -6.34 2.47 3.75
N ARG A 44 -7.59 2.42 3.26
CA ARG A 44 -8.70 3.29 3.71
C ARG A 44 -9.03 3.08 5.19
N LEU A 45 -9.01 1.83 5.65
CA LEU A 45 -9.36 1.45 7.02
C LEU A 45 -8.19 1.57 8.01
N ALA A 46 -6.96 1.71 7.52
CA ALA A 46 -5.77 1.78 8.37
C ALA A 46 -5.76 3.03 9.27
N LYS A 47 -5.35 2.85 10.53
CA LYS A 47 -5.17 3.95 11.50
C LYS A 47 -3.70 4.41 11.48
N GLY A 48 -3.34 5.17 10.45
CA GLY A 48 -2.02 5.79 10.28
C GLY A 48 -1.50 5.72 8.84
N PRO A 49 -0.31 6.29 8.55
CA PRO A 49 0.24 6.32 7.20
C PRO A 49 0.51 4.92 6.64
N VAL A 50 0.10 4.70 5.38
CA VAL A 50 0.27 3.44 4.66
C VAL A 50 1.18 3.62 3.46
N LEU A 51 2.12 2.69 3.28
CA LEU A 51 2.96 2.59 2.09
C LEU A 51 2.60 1.34 1.30
N VAL A 52 2.25 1.50 0.02
CA VAL A 52 2.07 0.38 -0.91
C VAL A 52 3.28 0.30 -1.83
N LEU A 53 3.92 -0.86 -1.86
CA LEU A 53 5.10 -1.13 -2.66
C LEU A 53 4.74 -1.99 -3.87
N ALA A 54 5.16 -1.54 -5.04
CA ALA A 54 5.05 -2.29 -6.28
C ALA A 54 6.41 -2.42 -6.98
N HIS A 55 6.61 -3.50 -7.73
CA HIS A 55 7.87 -3.77 -8.41
C HIS A 55 8.06 -2.99 -9.72
N ARG A 56 6.96 -2.72 -10.47
CA ARG A 56 7.01 -2.09 -11.80
C ARG A 56 6.41 -0.69 -11.78
N GLN A 57 6.98 0.23 -12.57
CA GLN A 57 6.55 1.63 -12.59
C GLN A 57 5.09 1.79 -13.06
N GLU A 58 4.68 1.02 -14.07
CA GLU A 58 3.30 1.02 -14.56
C GLU A 58 2.33 0.56 -13.46
N LEU A 59 2.75 -0.41 -12.64
CA LEU A 59 1.96 -0.91 -11.51
C LEU A 59 1.86 0.12 -10.37
N VAL A 60 2.91 0.93 -10.14
CA VAL A 60 2.84 2.05 -9.18
C VAL A 60 1.75 3.03 -9.58
N GLN A 61 1.74 3.46 -10.85
CA GLN A 61 0.76 4.43 -11.32
C GLN A 61 -0.67 3.85 -11.30
N GLN A 62 -0.86 2.61 -11.75
CA GLN A 62 -2.15 1.93 -11.69
C GLN A 62 -2.64 1.74 -10.25
N ALA A 63 -1.76 1.35 -9.33
CA ALA A 63 -2.09 1.22 -7.92
C ALA A 63 -2.47 2.58 -7.32
N ARG A 64 -1.70 3.64 -7.63
CA ARG A 64 -2.02 5.01 -7.20
C ARG A 64 -3.41 5.43 -7.66
N ASP A 65 -3.73 5.28 -8.94
CA ASP A 65 -5.01 5.72 -9.51
C ASP A 65 -6.18 4.92 -8.93
N LYS A 66 -6.01 3.60 -8.79
CA LYS A 66 -7.04 2.74 -8.20
C LYS A 66 -7.28 3.09 -6.72
N ILE A 67 -6.22 3.29 -5.94
CA ILE A 67 -6.34 3.61 -4.51
C ILE A 67 -6.94 5.00 -4.33
N ALA A 68 -6.48 6.00 -5.09
CA ALA A 68 -7.02 7.36 -5.04
C ALA A 68 -8.52 7.37 -5.35
N HIS A 69 -8.93 6.68 -6.43
CA HIS A 69 -10.33 6.59 -6.83
C HIS A 69 -11.20 5.84 -5.81
N TRP A 70 -10.67 4.77 -5.20
CA TRP A 70 -11.42 3.98 -4.22
C TRP A 70 -11.55 4.69 -2.86
N CYS A 71 -10.50 5.38 -2.43
CA CYS A 71 -10.45 6.06 -1.13
C CYS A 71 -11.02 7.47 -1.17
N ASP A 72 -11.23 8.04 -2.36
CA ASP A 72 -11.53 9.46 -2.57
C ASP A 72 -10.49 10.35 -1.87
N ASP A 73 -9.21 10.03 -2.05
CA ASP A 73 -8.09 10.62 -1.30
C ASP A 73 -6.87 10.85 -2.19
N VAL A 74 -6.00 11.77 -1.78
CA VAL A 74 -4.74 12.06 -2.48
C VAL A 74 -3.69 11.04 -2.07
N VAL A 75 -3.17 10.32 -3.08
CA VAL A 75 -2.15 9.31 -2.89
C VAL A 75 -0.80 9.82 -3.40
N ALA A 76 0.17 9.93 -2.49
CA ALA A 76 1.53 10.34 -2.81
C ALA A 76 2.26 9.25 -3.61
N VAL A 77 3.21 9.66 -4.45
CA VAL A 77 4.04 8.75 -5.24
C VAL A 77 5.53 8.98 -4.99
N GLU A 78 6.25 7.91 -4.68
CA GLU A 78 7.71 7.87 -4.58
C GLU A 78 8.29 6.98 -5.69
N MET A 79 8.67 7.59 -6.81
CA MET A 79 9.14 6.86 -7.99
C MET A 79 9.95 7.77 -8.91
N ALA A 80 11.09 7.27 -9.42
CA ALA A 80 11.99 8.04 -10.28
C ALA A 80 12.26 9.42 -9.66
N ASP A 81 12.03 10.52 -10.36
CA ASP A 81 12.29 11.86 -9.84
C ASP A 81 11.20 12.40 -8.89
N ARG A 82 10.05 11.70 -8.77
CA ARG A 82 8.98 12.08 -7.84
C ARG A 82 9.36 11.75 -6.40
N ARG A 83 9.23 12.75 -5.53
CA ARG A 83 9.54 12.70 -4.09
C ARG A 83 8.37 13.29 -3.29
N GLU A 84 7.35 12.48 -3.00
CA GLU A 84 6.10 12.95 -2.38
C GLU A 84 5.85 12.38 -0.98
N LEU A 85 6.80 11.61 -0.43
CA LEU A 85 6.67 11.08 0.95
C LEU A 85 6.74 12.17 2.02
N THR A 86 7.24 13.36 1.71
CA THR A 86 7.26 14.52 2.61
C THR A 86 6.52 15.68 1.95
N ARG A 87 5.42 16.13 2.55
CA ARG A 87 4.72 17.33 2.09
C ARG A 87 5.49 18.61 2.51
N PRO A 88 5.29 19.75 1.83
CA PRO A 88 5.97 21.01 2.17
C PRO A 88 5.76 21.47 3.62
N ASN A 89 4.63 21.11 4.23
CA ASN A 89 4.30 21.41 5.63
C ASN A 89 4.89 20.40 6.64
N GLY A 90 5.81 19.53 6.21
CA GLY A 90 6.43 18.48 7.03
C GLY A 90 5.53 17.27 7.30
N GLN A 91 4.24 17.32 6.94
CA GLN A 91 3.31 16.22 7.16
C GLN A 91 3.57 15.06 6.20
N ARG A 92 3.20 13.86 6.64
CA ARG A 92 3.23 12.66 5.81
C ARG A 92 1.89 12.45 5.10
N PRO A 93 1.90 11.90 3.87
CA PRO A 93 0.67 11.48 3.23
C PRO A 93 0.04 10.31 4.00
N LYS A 94 -1.28 10.26 4.04
CA LYS A 94 -2.02 9.14 4.64
C LYS A 94 -1.80 7.85 3.86
N ILE A 95 -1.72 7.94 2.54
CA ILE A 95 -1.44 6.81 1.65
C ILE A 95 -0.35 7.24 0.66
N ALA A 96 0.68 6.42 0.52
CA ALA A 96 1.71 6.56 -0.49
C ALA A 96 1.88 5.26 -1.28
N VAL A 97 2.23 5.37 -2.55
CA VAL A 97 2.67 4.25 -3.39
C VAL A 97 4.10 4.51 -3.82
N ALA A 98 4.94 3.49 -3.75
CA ALA A 98 6.34 3.59 -4.15
C ALA A 98 6.78 2.39 -4.98
N SER A 99 7.75 2.63 -5.85
CA SER A 99 8.48 1.52 -6.46
C SER A 99 9.52 0.98 -5.48
N ILE A 100 9.66 -0.35 -5.39
CA ILE A 100 10.65 -0.99 -4.51
C ILE A 100 12.07 -0.53 -4.86
N GLN A 101 12.39 -0.38 -6.14
CA GLN A 101 13.70 0.09 -6.60
C GLN A 101 14.02 1.51 -6.14
N THR A 102 13.07 2.45 -6.26
CA THR A 102 13.30 3.85 -5.84
C THR A 102 13.39 3.93 -4.32
N LEU A 103 12.48 3.25 -3.60
CA LEU A 103 12.47 3.26 -2.14
C LEU A 103 13.76 2.65 -1.58
N GLY A 104 14.25 1.54 -2.14
CA GLY A 104 15.47 0.88 -1.70
C GLY A 104 16.71 1.81 -1.73
N ARG A 105 16.82 2.65 -2.76
CA ARG A 105 17.90 3.64 -2.89
C ARG A 105 17.78 4.80 -1.90
N ARG A 106 16.57 5.13 -1.46
CA ARG A 106 16.25 6.26 -0.59
C ARG A 106 15.92 5.87 0.84
N LEU A 107 16.07 4.58 1.19
CA LEU A 107 15.56 4.05 2.46
C LEU A 107 16.16 4.75 3.68
N GLN A 108 17.42 5.19 3.57
CA GLN A 108 18.12 5.94 4.64
C GLN A 108 17.56 7.35 4.86
N GLU A 109 16.87 7.92 3.86
CA GLU A 109 16.22 9.24 3.96
C GLU A 109 14.83 9.15 4.64
N ILE A 110 14.30 7.93 4.82
CA ILE A 110 12.95 7.70 5.32
C ILE A 110 13.03 7.28 6.80
N PRO A 111 12.37 8.01 7.72
CA PRO A 111 12.29 7.61 9.12
C PRO A 111 11.72 6.21 9.28
N ARG A 112 12.29 5.42 10.20
CA ARG A 112 11.87 4.01 10.41
C ARG A 112 10.42 3.86 10.86
N ASP A 113 9.84 4.92 11.41
CA ASP A 113 8.47 5.03 11.90
C ASP A 113 7.56 5.83 10.96
N ALA A 114 8.03 6.16 9.75
CA ALA A 114 7.27 6.97 8.78
C ALA A 114 5.92 6.33 8.37
N PHE A 115 5.82 4.99 8.44
CA PHE A 115 4.62 4.25 8.05
C PHE A 115 4.18 3.28 9.14
N ARG A 116 2.86 3.26 9.39
CA ARG A 116 2.20 2.33 10.30
C ARG A 116 2.04 0.94 9.66
N MET A 117 1.87 0.91 8.35
CA MET A 117 1.60 -0.28 7.56
C MET A 117 2.35 -0.20 6.22
N VAL A 118 2.94 -1.32 5.82
CA VAL A 118 3.53 -1.50 4.50
C VAL A 118 2.85 -2.67 3.83
N ILE A 119 2.30 -2.44 2.65
CA ILE A 119 1.69 -3.45 1.78
C ILE A 119 2.67 -3.69 0.63
N ILE A 120 3.04 -4.95 0.39
CA ILE A 120 3.98 -5.32 -0.68
C ILE A 120 3.21 -6.13 -1.71
N ASP A 121 3.12 -5.61 -2.92
CA ASP A 121 2.63 -6.38 -4.05
C ASP A 121 3.72 -7.32 -4.58
N GLU A 122 3.30 -8.49 -5.06
CA GLU A 122 4.20 -9.55 -5.52
C GLU A 122 5.33 -9.89 -4.52
N ALA A 123 4.97 -10.01 -3.24
CA ALA A 123 5.90 -10.31 -2.14
C ALA A 123 6.78 -11.56 -2.36
N HIS A 124 6.44 -12.44 -3.30
CA HIS A 124 7.25 -13.59 -3.68
C HIS A 124 8.58 -13.20 -4.37
N HIS A 125 8.72 -11.98 -4.88
CA HIS A 125 9.98 -11.45 -5.40
C HIS A 125 10.92 -10.90 -4.29
N SER A 126 10.49 -10.94 -3.02
CA SER A 126 11.31 -10.51 -1.88
C SER A 126 12.16 -11.68 -1.35
N THR A 127 13.24 -12.00 -2.06
CA THR A 127 14.29 -12.94 -1.65
C THR A 127 15.59 -12.21 -1.36
#